data_AF-A0A9P1NYU3-F1
#
_entry.id   AF-A0A9P1NYU3-F1
#
_cell.length_a   1.000
_cell.length_b   1.000
_cell.length_c   1.000
_cell.angle_alpha   90.00
_cell.angle_beta   90.00
_cell.angle_gamma   90.00
#
_symmetry.space_group_name_H-M   'P 1'
#
loop_
_entity.id
_entity.type
_entity.pdbx_description
1 polymer ?
#
loop_
_entity_poly.entity_id
_entity_poly.type
_entity_poly.pdbx_seq_one_letter_code
_entity_poly.pdbx_strand_id
1 'polypeptide(L)'
;MSLILVGRMDIQQDYNQQCLQRLIWAMNQLGIDVDAKKLVNISELIVQTMTGPWRYFHTPDHIFEVGGSEDAIEVLAALFHDVVYVQVDQSVNFNLTYYLVPFIRQVGEHLWIREAVDIPEDPTFEMVRIVFDMSPGKMLLPLEGQNEFLSALVAAKVLQPFLSQELLVQIVACIEATIPFRTPTKTGLNNSDILYQRLQAIVDKFNLKLTDADLIETVKRSIRMANRDVRSFADPSSARFLDNTWNLIPETNHHLNNPSAYTIGQYRTALQKMEGFMNFLKPEVVFHQFRGYPEDSIYEQLVSRARRNIAVGRLYLGSKLFTIAFLEALSLRFGRVIPVSTLMGEMPSENFVTVSLVNFLPDLENNYQPQDELESTVLVILEKGRTQHSYYDIKNSPLTTYMVKQMGFAEIQNQRNRAQKFFQNEISSEEFLAGCDPQIKKTVTEGIVKLFDTRKAAFLGG
;
A
#
# COMPACT_ATOMS: atom_id res chain seq x y z
N MET A 1 1.14 48.19 -17.78
CA MET A 1 -0.06 47.79 -17.01
C MET A 1 0.12 46.31 -16.67
N SER A 2 0.78 46.03 -15.55
CA SER A 2 1.09 44.67 -15.10
C SER A 2 -0.17 44.04 -14.53
N LEU A 3 -0.63 42.93 -15.12
CA LEU A 3 -1.55 42.02 -14.43
C LEU A 3 -0.71 41.00 -13.68
N ILE A 4 -0.82 41.08 -12.36
CA ILE A 4 -0.33 40.11 -11.40
C ILE A 4 -1.15 38.83 -11.58
N LEU A 5 -0.51 37.78 -12.07
CA LEU A 5 -1.01 36.41 -11.93
C LEU A 5 -0.89 36.05 -10.45
N VAL A 6 -2.02 36.14 -9.74
CA VAL A 6 -2.20 35.50 -8.44
C VAL A 6 -2.30 34.00 -8.70
N GLY A 7 -1.15 33.36 -8.87
CA GLY A 7 -1.03 31.91 -8.73
C GLY A 7 -1.23 31.57 -7.26
N ARG A 8 -2.07 30.56 -7.00
CA ARG A 8 -2.27 29.95 -5.68
C ARG A 8 -0.90 29.73 -5.03
N MET A 9 -0.59 30.46 -3.95
CA MET A 9 0.41 30.04 -2.99
C MET A 9 -0.20 28.85 -2.23
N ASP A 10 0.00 27.64 -2.75
CA ASP A 10 0.02 26.48 -1.88
C ASP A 10 1.16 26.73 -0.89
N ILE A 11 0.86 26.67 0.41
CA ILE A 11 1.90 26.60 1.42
C ILE A 11 2.61 25.29 1.16
N GLN A 12 3.75 25.34 0.46
CA GLN A 12 4.53 24.14 0.17
C GLN A 12 4.91 23.53 1.51
N GLN A 13 4.35 22.35 1.79
CA GLN A 13 4.55 21.63 3.04
C GLN A 13 6.05 21.34 3.18
N ASP A 14 6.71 21.99 4.13
CA ASP A 14 8.14 21.78 4.37
C ASP A 14 8.33 20.49 5.18
N TYR A 15 8.37 19.37 4.47
CA TYR A 15 8.57 18.05 5.06
C TYR A 15 9.91 17.95 5.80
N ASN A 16 10.96 18.65 5.35
CA ASN A 16 12.26 18.65 6.03
C ASN A 16 12.12 19.31 7.40
N GLN A 17 11.48 20.47 7.48
CA GLN A 17 11.26 21.15 8.75
C GLN A 17 10.41 20.32 9.72
N GLN A 18 9.34 19.68 9.23
CA GLN A 18 8.50 18.82 10.08
C GLN A 18 9.25 17.59 10.58
N CYS A 19 10.00 16.92 9.70
CA CYS A 19 10.83 15.77 10.07
C CYS A 19 11.90 16.16 11.09
N LEU A 20 12.56 17.30 10.89
CA LEU A 20 13.56 17.85 11.81
C LEU A 20 12.96 18.14 13.18
N GLN A 21 11.78 18.76 13.24
CA GLN A 21 11.10 19.04 14.51
C GLN A 21 10.77 17.77 15.28
N ARG A 22 10.34 16.70 14.59
CA ARG A 22 10.08 15.40 15.20
C ARG A 22 11.35 14.73 15.72
N LEU A 23 12.46 14.80 14.97
CA LEU A 23 13.78 14.33 15.42
C LEU A 23 14.24 15.07 16.68
N ILE A 24 14.21 16.42 16.66
CA ILE A 24 14.60 17.24 17.82
C ILE A 24 13.74 16.90 19.04
N TRP A 25 12.42 16.83 18.84
CA TRP A 25 11.50 16.49 19.93
C TRP A 25 11.82 15.13 20.53
N ALA A 26 12.00 14.10 19.71
CA ALA A 26 12.28 12.75 20.20
C ALA A 26 13.64 12.65 20.91
N MET A 27 14.68 13.28 20.37
CA MET A 27 16.00 13.35 21.04
C MET A 27 15.91 14.03 22.41
N ASN A 28 15.20 15.16 22.49
CA ASN A 28 14.99 15.87 23.75
C ASN A 28 14.19 15.05 24.78
N GLN A 29 13.15 14.33 24.34
CA GLN A 29 12.37 13.44 25.22
C GLN A 29 13.21 12.28 25.78
N LEU A 30 14.20 11.80 25.02
CA LEU A 30 15.14 10.79 25.47
C LEU A 30 16.31 11.35 26.29
N GLY A 31 16.34 12.68 26.52
CA GLY A 31 17.41 13.35 27.26
C GLY A 31 18.74 13.42 26.51
N ILE A 32 18.71 13.38 25.18
CA ILE A 32 19.90 13.32 24.33
C ILE A 32 20.15 14.69 23.69
N ASP A 33 21.29 15.28 24.04
CA ASP A 33 21.74 16.54 23.47
C ASP A 33 22.49 16.29 22.15
N VAL A 34 21.91 16.74 21.04
CA VAL A 34 22.47 16.60 19.69
C VAL A 34 22.49 17.96 19.00
N ASP A 35 23.63 18.29 18.39
CA ASP A 35 23.73 19.46 17.50
C ASP A 35 22.66 19.39 16.39
N ALA A 36 21.77 20.37 16.37
CA ALA A 36 20.68 20.48 15.40
C ALA A 36 21.17 20.36 13.95
N LYS A 37 22.40 20.80 13.63
CA LYS A 37 22.97 20.65 12.28
C LYS A 37 23.11 19.20 11.84
N LYS A 38 23.41 18.29 12.78
CA LYS A 38 23.48 16.85 12.47
C LYS A 38 22.09 16.28 12.21
N LEU A 39 21.08 16.75 12.95
CA LEU A 39 19.69 16.33 12.76
C LEU A 39 19.09 16.84 11.44
N VAL A 40 19.52 18.01 10.95
CA VAL A 40 19.13 18.52 9.62
C VAL A 40 19.50 17.51 8.53
N ASN A 41 20.75 17.06 8.49
CA ASN A 41 21.19 16.08 7.48
C ASN A 41 20.41 14.75 7.56
N ILE A 42 20.02 14.34 8.77
CA ILE A 42 19.19 13.14 8.96
C ILE A 42 17.76 13.37 8.44
N SER A 43 17.18 14.54 8.71
CA SER A 43 15.85 14.89 8.19
C SER A 43 15.82 14.93 6.66
N GLU A 44 16.83 15.52 6.03
CA GLU A 44 16.98 15.57 4.57
C GLU A 44 17.11 14.17 3.98
N LEU A 45 17.93 13.31 4.60
CA LEU A 45 18.11 11.92 4.19
C LEU A 45 16.77 11.16 4.21
N ILE A 46 16.00 11.29 5.29
CA ILE A 46 14.70 10.63 5.43
C ILE A 46 13.73 11.15 4.36
N VAL A 47 13.51 12.46 4.31
CA VAL A 47 12.51 13.06 3.40
C VAL A 47 12.85 12.76 1.94
N GLN A 48 14.13 12.84 1.55
CA GLN A 48 14.57 12.53 0.19
C GLN A 48 14.18 11.10 -0.25
N THR A 49 14.23 10.13 0.68
CA THR A 49 13.89 8.72 0.38
C THR A 49 12.38 8.49 0.28
N MET A 50 11.58 9.38 0.86
CA MET A 50 10.12 9.26 0.96
C MET A 50 9.36 10.10 -0.07
N THR A 51 10.04 10.98 -0.81
CA THR A 51 9.46 11.84 -1.86
C THR A 51 9.75 11.33 -3.28
N GLY A 52 10.00 10.03 -3.44
CA GLY A 52 10.20 9.41 -4.75
C GLY A 52 8.95 9.49 -5.63
N PRO A 53 9.08 9.45 -6.98
CA PRO A 53 7.95 9.61 -7.91
C PRO A 53 6.94 8.46 -7.89
N TRP A 54 7.24 7.38 -7.16
CA TRP A 54 6.40 6.20 -7.01
C TRP A 54 5.80 6.07 -5.60
N ARG A 55 6.13 6.98 -4.67
CA ARG A 55 5.62 7.00 -3.30
C ARG A 55 4.30 7.76 -3.25
N TYR A 56 3.19 7.04 -3.15
CA TYR A 56 1.82 7.60 -3.10
C TYR A 56 1.13 7.32 -1.76
N PHE A 57 1.44 6.18 -1.16
CA PHE A 57 1.01 5.79 0.18
C PHE A 57 2.16 5.99 1.16
N HIS A 58 3.34 5.42 0.86
CA HIS A 58 4.51 5.48 1.75
C HIS A 58 5.26 6.83 1.60
N THR A 59 4.69 7.90 2.15
CA THR A 59 5.13 9.30 2.02
C THR A 59 5.62 9.90 3.34
N PRO A 60 6.15 11.14 3.39
CA PRO A 60 6.44 11.82 4.65
C PRO A 60 5.22 11.95 5.59
N ASP A 61 4.03 12.21 5.05
CA ASP A 61 2.81 12.30 5.86
C ASP A 61 2.51 10.96 6.55
N HIS A 62 2.71 9.84 5.86
CA HIS A 62 2.56 8.50 6.41
C HIS A 62 3.46 8.27 7.64
N ILE A 63 4.76 8.50 7.52
CA ILE A 63 5.69 8.27 8.64
C ILE A 63 5.41 9.19 9.84
N PHE A 64 4.90 10.39 9.59
CA PHE A 64 4.49 11.34 10.63
C PHE A 64 3.23 10.90 11.37
N GLU A 65 2.28 10.32 10.64
CA GLU A 65 1.06 9.73 11.17
C GLU A 65 1.34 8.47 11.99
N VAL A 66 2.17 7.55 11.45
CA VAL A 66 2.57 6.30 12.12
C VAL A 66 3.31 6.58 13.42
N GLY A 67 4.22 7.56 13.42
CA GLY A 67 5.01 7.93 14.60
C GLY A 67 4.18 8.48 15.75
N GLY A 68 3.00 9.05 15.47
CA GLY A 68 2.19 9.72 16.49
C GLY A 68 2.94 10.91 17.12
N SER A 69 2.70 11.16 18.40
CA SER A 69 3.25 12.33 19.11
C SER A 69 3.53 12.12 20.60
N GLU A 70 3.46 10.88 21.10
CA GLU A 70 3.49 10.61 22.54
C GLU A 70 4.79 9.93 23.00
N ASP A 71 5.35 9.01 22.21
CA ASP A 71 6.55 8.24 22.59
C ASP A 71 7.70 8.49 21.59
N ALA A 72 8.87 8.84 22.12
CA ALA A 72 10.03 9.21 21.34
C ALA A 72 10.64 8.04 20.54
N ILE A 73 10.60 6.81 21.08
CA ILE A 73 11.12 5.63 20.40
C ILE A 73 10.23 5.29 19.21
N GLU A 74 8.91 5.39 19.37
CA GLU A 74 7.94 5.18 18.29
C GLU A 74 8.09 6.23 17.19
N VAL A 75 8.28 7.51 17.56
CA VAL A 75 8.54 8.58 16.57
C VAL A 75 9.82 8.31 15.81
N LEU A 76 10.93 7.99 16.49
CA LEU A 76 12.20 7.68 15.80
C LEU A 76 12.07 6.46 14.90
N ALA A 77 11.44 5.38 15.35
CA ALA A 77 11.23 4.19 14.53
C ALA A 77 10.39 4.50 13.29
N ALA A 78 9.27 5.21 13.44
CA ALA A 78 8.37 5.53 12.34
C ALA A 78 9.03 6.41 11.28
N LEU A 79 9.88 7.36 11.67
CA LEU A 79 10.60 8.20 10.71
C LEU A 79 11.51 7.39 9.78
N PHE A 80 11.92 6.19 10.17
CA PHE A 80 12.82 5.36 9.37
C PHE A 80 12.18 4.12 8.74
N HIS A 81 11.03 3.62 9.20
CA HIS A 81 10.57 2.27 8.85
C HIS A 81 10.42 2.00 7.34
N ASP A 82 10.16 3.03 6.53
CA ASP A 82 9.96 2.95 5.08
C ASP A 82 11.04 3.64 4.20
N VAL A 83 12.16 4.06 4.78
CA VAL A 83 13.22 4.79 4.04
C VAL A 83 13.88 3.92 2.96
N VAL A 84 13.79 2.59 3.08
CA VAL A 84 14.16 1.64 2.01
C VAL A 84 12.92 0.89 1.55
N TYR A 85 12.48 1.11 0.30
CA TYR A 85 11.34 0.38 -0.28
C TYR A 85 11.65 -0.06 -1.71
N VAL A 86 12.43 -1.13 -1.85
CA VAL A 86 13.03 -1.53 -3.13
C VAL A 86 12.00 -1.89 -4.20
N GLN A 87 10.86 -2.48 -3.82
CA GLN A 87 9.81 -2.90 -4.76
C GLN A 87 9.04 -1.72 -5.34
N VAL A 88 9.04 -0.57 -4.64
CA VAL A 88 8.40 0.67 -5.08
C VAL A 88 9.43 1.54 -5.81
N ASP A 89 10.59 1.76 -5.22
CA ASP A 89 11.61 2.66 -5.77
C ASP A 89 12.47 2.02 -6.87
N GLN A 90 12.31 0.71 -7.11
CA GLN A 90 13.11 -0.14 -8.02
C GLN A 90 14.62 -0.13 -7.74
N SER A 91 15.04 0.50 -6.64
CA SER A 91 16.43 0.66 -6.25
C SER A 91 16.51 1.08 -4.78
N VAL A 92 17.73 1.10 -4.25
CA VAL A 92 18.03 1.74 -2.96
C VAL A 92 18.58 3.13 -3.25
N ASN A 93 18.09 4.15 -2.54
CA ASN A 93 18.64 5.50 -2.65
C ASN A 93 20.15 5.49 -2.40
N PHE A 94 20.92 6.14 -3.27
CA PHE A 94 22.38 6.15 -3.23
C PHE A 94 22.94 6.57 -1.86
N ASN A 95 22.32 7.55 -1.20
CA ASN A 95 22.75 8.05 0.11
C ASN A 95 22.54 7.04 1.25
N LEU A 96 21.71 6.02 1.05
CA LEU A 96 21.52 4.92 1.99
C LEU A 96 22.50 3.77 1.78
N THR A 97 23.11 3.66 0.60
CA THR A 97 23.93 2.51 0.22
C THR A 97 25.14 2.31 1.12
N TYR A 98 25.74 3.40 1.63
CA TYR A 98 26.86 3.34 2.57
C TYR A 98 26.55 2.51 3.84
N TYR A 99 25.31 2.54 4.31
CA TYR A 99 24.88 1.78 5.50
C TYR A 99 24.57 0.31 5.21
N LEU A 100 24.37 -0.05 3.94
CA LEU A 100 23.89 -1.37 3.52
C LEU A 100 24.96 -2.20 2.82
N VAL A 101 25.75 -1.61 1.94
CA VAL A 101 26.77 -2.29 1.12
C VAL A 101 27.74 -3.16 1.92
N PRO A 102 28.19 -2.79 3.14
CA PRO A 102 29.04 -3.65 3.95
C PRO A 102 28.40 -5.00 4.31
N PHE A 103 27.08 -5.09 4.33
CA PHE A 103 26.33 -6.26 4.83
C PHE A 103 25.47 -6.93 3.76
N ILE A 104 25.06 -6.17 2.74
CA ILE A 104 24.10 -6.58 1.72
C ILE A 104 24.78 -6.56 0.36
N ARG A 105 24.45 -7.53 -0.48
CA ARG A 105 24.85 -7.61 -1.88
C ARG A 105 23.65 -7.90 -2.77
N GLN A 106 23.70 -7.43 -4.01
CA GLN A 106 22.72 -7.79 -5.03
C GLN A 106 23.25 -8.95 -5.87
N VAL A 107 22.40 -9.93 -6.15
CA VAL A 107 22.67 -11.05 -7.07
C VAL A 107 21.48 -11.21 -8.00
N GLY A 108 21.66 -10.80 -9.25
CA GLY A 108 20.53 -10.65 -10.17
C GLY A 108 19.53 -9.63 -9.65
N GLU A 109 18.25 -9.99 -9.61
CA GLU A 109 17.15 -9.13 -9.13
C GLU A 109 16.94 -9.17 -7.60
N HIS A 110 17.73 -9.97 -6.86
CA HIS A 110 17.51 -10.21 -5.44
C HIS A 110 18.62 -9.63 -4.57
N LEU A 111 18.25 -9.20 -3.37
CA LEU A 111 19.19 -8.79 -2.33
C LEU A 111 19.51 -9.97 -1.42
N TRP A 112 20.75 -10.05 -0.99
CA TRP A 112 21.27 -11.11 -0.14
C TRP A 112 22.07 -10.49 0.99
N ILE A 113 21.91 -11.04 2.20
CA ILE A 113 22.89 -10.81 3.26
C ILE A 113 24.18 -11.51 2.83
N ARG A 114 25.32 -10.84 2.99
CA ARG A 114 26.63 -11.39 2.67
C ARG A 114 26.92 -12.66 3.48
N GLU A 115 27.87 -13.45 3.02
CA GLU A 115 28.33 -14.62 3.77
C GLU A 115 29.04 -14.18 5.05
N ALA A 116 29.04 -15.03 6.08
CA ALA A 116 29.61 -14.68 7.38
C ALA A 116 31.09 -14.24 7.31
N VAL A 117 31.85 -14.78 6.35
CA VAL A 117 33.27 -14.44 6.12
C VAL A 117 33.47 -13.04 5.52
N ASP A 118 32.46 -12.51 4.84
CA ASP A 118 32.52 -11.21 4.15
C ASP A 118 31.86 -10.08 4.96
N ILE A 119 31.25 -10.40 6.10
CA ILE A 119 30.60 -9.44 6.98
C ILE A 119 31.63 -8.89 7.97
N PRO A 120 31.82 -7.55 8.05
CA PRO A 120 32.68 -6.97 9.07
C PRO A 120 32.08 -7.16 10.46
N GLU A 121 32.94 -7.26 11.48
CA GLU A 121 32.49 -7.31 12.86
C GLU A 121 31.77 -6.01 13.23
N ASP A 122 30.47 -6.10 13.47
CA ASP A 122 29.62 -4.95 13.69
C ASP A 122 28.47 -5.30 14.66
N PRO A 123 28.57 -4.86 15.93
CA PRO A 123 27.56 -5.18 16.95
C PRO A 123 26.15 -4.68 16.61
N THR A 124 26.04 -3.55 15.91
CA THR A 124 24.75 -2.96 15.52
C THR A 124 24.09 -3.81 14.44
N PHE A 125 24.85 -4.23 13.43
CA PHE A 125 24.34 -5.13 12.39
C PHE A 125 23.92 -6.47 12.99
N GLU A 126 24.75 -7.05 13.87
CA GLU A 126 24.43 -8.33 14.52
C GLU A 126 23.16 -8.21 15.38
N MET A 127 22.97 -7.11 16.10
CA MET A 127 21.75 -6.84 16.85
C MET A 127 20.52 -6.76 15.93
N VAL A 128 20.57 -5.97 14.85
CA VAL A 128 19.47 -5.86 13.88
C VAL A 128 19.13 -7.21 13.26
N ARG A 129 20.16 -7.98 12.88
CA ARG A 129 20.01 -9.31 12.30
C ARG A 129 19.27 -10.27 13.26
N ILE A 130 19.59 -10.24 14.56
CA ILE A 130 18.92 -11.09 15.55
C ILE A 130 17.47 -10.62 15.77
N VAL A 131 17.21 -9.31 15.84
CA VAL A 131 15.84 -8.80 15.97
C VAL A 131 14.96 -9.30 14.82
N PHE A 132 15.48 -9.31 13.58
CA PHE A 132 14.73 -9.72 12.39
C PHE A 132 14.80 -11.23 12.06
N ASP A 133 15.45 -12.05 12.89
CA ASP A 133 15.69 -13.48 12.62
C ASP A 133 16.31 -13.73 11.22
N MET A 134 17.29 -12.89 10.87
CA MET A 134 18.01 -12.98 9.60
C MET A 134 19.32 -13.72 9.81
N SER A 135 19.90 -14.31 8.77
CA SER A 135 21.20 -15.02 8.85
C SER A 135 22.12 -14.64 7.69
N PRO A 136 23.45 -14.66 7.87
CA PRO A 136 24.38 -14.52 6.75
C PRO A 136 24.06 -15.48 5.61
N GLY A 137 24.24 -15.03 4.37
CA GLY A 137 23.90 -15.81 3.17
C GLY A 137 22.40 -15.94 2.89
N LYS A 138 21.50 -15.37 3.71
CA LYS A 138 20.05 -15.41 3.46
C LYS A 138 19.67 -14.45 2.33
N MET A 139 18.86 -14.94 1.39
CA MET A 139 18.17 -14.11 0.40
C MET A 139 17.07 -13.30 1.10
N LEU A 140 17.04 -11.99 0.85
CA LEU A 140 15.98 -11.13 1.33
C LEU A 140 14.79 -11.24 0.38
N LEU A 141 13.62 -11.48 0.96
CA LEU A 141 12.36 -11.63 0.23
C LEU A 141 11.40 -10.50 0.61
N PRO A 142 10.72 -9.87 -0.36
CA PRO A 142 9.74 -8.82 -0.09
C PRO A 142 8.71 -9.17 0.98
N LEU A 143 8.17 -10.39 0.96
CA LEU A 143 7.13 -10.85 1.88
C LEU A 143 7.67 -11.31 3.25
N GLU A 144 8.99 -11.32 3.44
CA GLU A 144 9.64 -11.73 4.70
C GLU A 144 10.28 -10.54 5.44
N GLY A 145 9.84 -9.31 5.17
CA GLY A 145 10.32 -8.12 5.87
C GLY A 145 11.62 -7.52 5.32
N GLN A 146 11.88 -7.68 4.01
CA GLN A 146 13.09 -7.14 3.38
C GLN A 146 13.25 -5.64 3.61
N ASN A 147 12.18 -4.86 3.41
CA ASN A 147 12.27 -3.39 3.46
C ASN A 147 12.48 -2.92 4.89
N GLU A 148 11.69 -3.46 5.80
CA GLU A 148 11.72 -3.18 7.23
C GLU A 148 13.11 -3.52 7.80
N PHE A 149 13.70 -4.65 7.40
CA PHE A 149 15.06 -5.02 7.80
C PHE A 149 16.11 -4.01 7.32
N LEU A 150 16.04 -3.61 6.04
CA LEU A 150 16.99 -2.66 5.46
C LEU A 150 16.81 -1.26 6.06
N SER A 151 15.56 -0.81 6.24
CA SER A 151 15.19 0.43 6.92
C SER A 151 15.66 0.44 8.37
N ALA A 152 15.49 -0.65 9.11
CA ALA A 152 15.95 -0.78 10.49
C ALA A 152 17.48 -0.75 10.59
N LEU A 153 18.19 -1.37 9.63
CA LEU A 153 19.65 -1.31 9.57
C LEU A 153 20.12 0.12 9.31
N VAL A 154 19.49 0.84 8.37
CA VAL A 154 19.75 2.26 8.13
C VAL A 154 19.48 3.07 9.40
N ALA A 155 18.31 2.91 10.03
CA ALA A 155 17.93 3.62 11.25
C ALA A 155 18.98 3.42 12.35
N ALA A 156 19.33 2.16 12.61
CA ALA A 156 20.30 1.81 13.64
C ALA A 156 21.67 2.43 13.36
N LYS A 157 22.12 2.42 12.09
CA LYS A 157 23.42 3.00 11.70
C LYS A 157 23.45 4.52 11.76
N VAL A 158 22.39 5.18 11.30
CA VAL A 158 22.28 6.64 11.32
C VAL A 158 22.20 7.17 12.75
N LEU A 159 21.51 6.45 13.64
CA LEU A 159 21.29 6.87 15.03
C LEU A 159 22.38 6.40 16.01
N GLN A 160 23.20 5.41 15.63
CA GLN A 160 24.29 4.85 16.44
C GLN A 160 25.24 5.88 17.06
N PRO A 161 25.61 7.01 16.39
CA PRO A 161 26.48 8.00 17.00
C PRO A 161 25.86 8.77 18.18
N PHE A 162 24.54 8.67 18.39
CA PHE A 162 23.79 9.47 19.36
C PHE A 162 23.13 8.63 20.45
N LEU A 163 22.70 7.40 20.10
CA LEU A 163 21.88 6.56 20.96
C LEU A 163 22.67 5.40 21.56
N SER A 164 22.30 4.98 22.78
CA SER A 164 22.83 3.75 23.36
C SER A 164 22.27 2.52 22.66
N GLN A 165 22.93 1.37 22.84
CA GLN A 165 22.48 0.12 22.25
C GLN A 165 21.09 -0.31 22.77
N GLU A 166 20.77 0.02 24.03
CA GLU A 166 19.45 -0.18 24.63
C GLU A 166 18.34 0.63 23.95
N LEU A 167 18.63 1.83 23.46
CA LEU A 167 17.64 2.62 22.70
C LEU A 167 17.53 2.12 21.26
N LEU A 168 18.67 1.80 20.63
CA LEU A 168 18.68 1.28 19.26
C LEU A 168 17.90 -0.02 19.13
N VAL A 169 18.05 -0.97 20.07
CA VAL A 169 17.31 -2.24 20.01
C VAL A 169 15.79 -2.02 20.08
N GLN A 170 15.34 -1.03 20.86
CA GLN A 170 13.91 -0.71 20.98
C GLN A 170 13.35 -0.09 19.69
N ILE A 171 14.11 0.82 19.07
CA ILE A 171 13.74 1.41 17.76
C ILE A 171 13.66 0.31 16.69
N VAL A 172 14.67 -0.57 16.63
CA VAL A 172 14.73 -1.68 15.67
C VAL A 172 13.59 -2.66 15.89
N ALA A 173 13.21 -2.95 17.14
CA ALA A 173 12.06 -3.79 17.46
C ALA A 173 10.73 -3.18 16.97
N CYS A 174 10.56 -1.87 17.11
CA CYS A 174 9.39 -1.17 16.58
C CYS A 174 9.29 -1.28 15.05
N ILE A 175 10.41 -1.14 14.32
CA ILE A 175 10.44 -1.33 12.87
C ILE A 175 10.19 -2.80 12.49
N GLU A 176 10.72 -3.77 13.23
CA GLU A 176 10.46 -5.19 12.96
C GLU A 176 8.97 -5.54 13.05
N ALA A 177 8.27 -4.93 14.00
CA ALA A 177 6.85 -5.19 14.19
C ALA A 177 5.98 -4.67 13.04
N THR A 178 6.47 -3.74 12.19
CA THR A 178 5.71 -3.27 11.02
C THR A 178 5.71 -4.24 9.85
N ILE A 179 6.48 -5.35 9.91
CA ILE A 179 6.40 -6.39 8.88
C ILE A 179 4.98 -6.97 8.88
N PRO A 180 4.19 -6.73 7.81
CA PRO A 180 2.75 -6.88 7.90
C PRO A 180 2.29 -8.33 7.68
N PHE A 181 1.10 -8.65 8.21
CA PHE A 181 0.33 -9.86 7.89
C PHE A 181 1.01 -11.22 8.16
N ARG A 182 2.04 -11.23 9.02
CA ARG A 182 2.73 -12.47 9.43
C ARG A 182 1.80 -13.38 10.21
N THR A 183 1.67 -14.63 9.76
CA THR A 183 0.87 -15.64 10.47
C THR A 183 1.61 -16.17 11.71
N PRO A 184 0.88 -16.54 12.78
CA PRO A 184 1.48 -17.25 13.91
C PRO A 184 2.27 -18.50 13.48
N THR A 185 3.24 -18.90 14.30
CA THR A 185 4.02 -20.12 14.04
C THR A 185 3.13 -21.36 14.10
N LYS A 186 3.66 -22.50 13.64
CA LYS A 186 2.98 -23.81 13.77
C LYS A 186 2.68 -24.19 15.23
N THR A 187 3.43 -23.64 16.19
CA THR A 187 3.23 -23.85 17.63
C THR A 187 2.22 -22.86 18.24
N GLY A 188 1.67 -21.94 17.44
CA GLY A 188 0.68 -20.96 17.86
C GLY A 188 1.25 -19.68 18.48
N LEU A 189 2.58 -19.50 18.49
CA LEU A 189 3.19 -18.25 18.97
C LEU A 189 2.94 -17.13 17.97
N ASN A 190 2.48 -15.99 18.46
CA ASN A 190 2.34 -14.78 17.64
C ASN A 190 3.70 -14.08 17.48
N ASN A 191 3.78 -13.14 16.54
CA ASN A 191 5.05 -12.45 16.23
C ASN A 191 5.56 -11.59 17.38
N SER A 192 4.66 -11.04 18.21
CA SER A 192 5.01 -10.23 19.37
C SER A 192 5.68 -11.06 20.47
N ASP A 193 5.24 -12.29 20.70
CA ASP A 193 5.89 -13.24 21.60
C ASP A 193 7.29 -13.64 21.10
N ILE A 194 7.42 -13.84 19.79
CA ILE A 194 8.71 -14.18 19.17
C ILE A 194 9.67 -12.99 19.22
N LEU A 195 9.17 -11.76 19.01
CA LEU A 195 9.95 -10.54 19.18
C LEU A 195 10.44 -10.40 20.63
N TYR A 196 9.56 -10.62 21.61
CA TYR A 196 9.94 -10.60 23.02
C TYR A 196 11.05 -11.62 23.35
N GLN A 197 10.95 -12.86 22.87
CA GLN A 197 11.99 -13.88 23.07
C GLN A 197 13.34 -13.49 22.43
N ARG A 198 13.31 -12.91 21.23
CA ARG A 198 14.51 -12.40 20.55
C ARG A 198 15.14 -11.26 21.35
N LEU A 199 14.34 -10.36 21.91
CA LEU A 199 14.82 -9.28 22.77
C LEU A 199 15.49 -9.81 24.05
N GLN A 200 14.94 -10.84 24.68
CA GLN A 200 15.59 -11.49 25.84
C GLN A 200 16.97 -12.05 25.46
N ALA A 201 17.08 -12.76 24.34
CA ALA A 201 18.35 -13.30 23.86
C ALA A 201 19.37 -12.20 23.51
N ILE A 202 18.92 -11.05 23.00
CA ILE A 202 19.77 -9.90 22.72
C ILE A 202 20.29 -9.26 24.00
N VAL A 203 19.45 -9.09 25.02
CA VAL A 203 19.86 -8.54 26.32
C VAL A 203 20.99 -9.38 26.91
N ASP A 204 20.85 -10.70 26.91
CA ASP A 204 21.87 -11.62 27.42
C ASP A 204 23.16 -11.56 26.57
N LYS A 205 23.02 -11.61 25.23
CA LYS A 205 24.17 -11.65 24.31
C LYS A 205 25.02 -10.37 24.33
N PHE A 206 24.38 -9.21 24.45
CA PHE A 206 25.06 -7.91 24.43
C PHE A 206 25.23 -7.30 25.82
N ASN A 207 24.81 -8.00 26.88
CA ASN A 207 24.85 -7.54 28.26
C ASN A 207 24.19 -6.16 28.45
N LEU A 208 23.00 -6.00 27.84
CA LEU A 208 22.23 -4.76 27.88
C LEU A 208 21.57 -4.57 29.25
N LYS A 209 21.40 -3.32 29.67
CA LYS A 209 20.79 -3.00 30.98
C LYS A 209 19.27 -2.82 30.90
N LEU A 210 18.60 -3.70 30.15
CA LEU A 210 17.14 -3.69 30.02
C LEU A 210 16.52 -4.73 30.96
N THR A 211 15.53 -4.32 31.73
CA THR A 211 14.76 -5.22 32.59
C THR A 211 13.66 -5.93 31.80
N ASP A 212 13.07 -6.98 32.38
CA ASP A 212 11.92 -7.65 31.76
C ASP A 212 10.74 -6.68 31.49
N ALA A 213 10.53 -5.72 32.41
CA ALA A 213 9.52 -4.68 32.24
C ALA A 213 9.82 -3.78 31.04
N ASP A 214 11.09 -3.44 30.81
CA ASP A 214 11.49 -2.64 29.65
C ASP A 214 11.28 -3.42 28.34
N LEU A 215 11.54 -4.73 28.33
CA LEU A 215 11.29 -5.58 27.17
C LEU A 215 9.80 -5.70 26.86
N ILE A 216 8.96 -5.85 27.88
CA ILE A 216 7.50 -5.86 27.71
C ILE A 216 7.03 -4.52 27.12
N GLU A 217 7.52 -3.40 27.66
CA GLU A 217 7.12 -2.08 27.16
C GLU A 217 7.63 -1.84 25.74
N THR A 218 8.83 -2.32 25.41
CA THR A 218 9.37 -2.28 24.04
C THR A 218 8.42 -2.96 23.06
N VAL A 219 7.96 -4.17 23.37
CA VAL A 219 7.04 -4.90 22.49
C VAL A 219 5.68 -4.19 22.39
N LYS A 220 5.21 -3.56 23.48
CA LYS A 220 4.00 -2.73 23.45
C LYS A 220 4.15 -1.51 22.55
N ARG A 221 5.29 -0.79 22.61
CA ARG A 221 5.63 0.29 21.67
C ARG A 221 5.58 -0.20 20.23
N SER A 222 6.21 -1.35 19.97
CA SER A 222 6.25 -1.96 18.64
C SER A 222 4.84 -2.27 18.12
N ILE A 223 3.95 -2.80 18.97
CA ILE A 223 2.54 -3.06 18.62
C ILE A 223 1.76 -1.76 18.39
N ARG A 224 1.96 -0.73 19.22
CA ARG A 224 1.30 0.57 19.00
C ARG A 224 1.66 1.16 17.64
N MET A 225 2.93 1.08 17.26
CA MET A 225 3.40 1.56 15.97
C MET A 225 2.87 0.71 14.83
N ALA A 226 3.04 -0.62 14.89
CA ALA A 226 2.56 -1.53 13.86
C ALA A 226 1.04 -1.43 13.63
N ASN A 227 0.24 -1.34 14.71
CA ASN A 227 -1.21 -1.16 14.59
C ASN A 227 -1.59 0.22 14.01
N ARG A 228 -0.76 1.26 14.19
CA ARG A 228 -0.96 2.57 13.54
C ARG A 228 -0.62 2.52 12.06
N ASP A 229 0.44 1.81 11.69
CA ASP A 229 0.87 1.63 10.30
C ASP A 229 -0.25 1.03 9.43
N VAL A 230 -0.94 0.01 9.94
CA VAL A 230 -2.07 -0.63 9.24
C VAL A 230 -3.45 -0.11 9.66
N ARG A 231 -3.53 1.04 10.36
CA ARG A 231 -4.80 1.52 10.96
C ARG A 231 -5.94 1.71 9.96
N SER A 232 -5.60 2.00 8.69
CA SER A 232 -6.55 2.19 7.60
C SER A 232 -7.47 0.99 7.39
N PHE A 233 -7.01 -0.23 7.70
CA PHE A 233 -7.83 -1.44 7.64
C PHE A 233 -9.02 -1.40 8.59
N ALA A 234 -8.91 -0.71 9.73
CA ALA A 234 -10.00 -0.55 10.70
C ALA A 234 -10.77 0.77 10.57
N ASP A 235 -10.64 1.51 9.46
CA ASP A 235 -11.38 2.77 9.29
C ASP A 235 -12.91 2.51 9.37
N PRO A 236 -13.65 3.29 10.17
CA PRO A 236 -15.11 3.20 10.22
C PRO A 236 -15.80 3.40 8.85
N SER A 237 -15.16 4.13 7.93
CA SER A 237 -15.60 4.30 6.54
C SER A 237 -14.85 3.36 5.62
N SER A 238 -15.56 2.39 5.02
CA SER A 238 -14.97 1.49 4.03
C SER A 238 -14.53 2.23 2.75
N ALA A 239 -15.11 3.40 2.46
CA ALA A 239 -14.66 4.25 1.36
C ALA A 239 -13.26 4.83 1.62
N ARG A 240 -12.95 5.26 2.85
CA ARG A 240 -11.61 5.73 3.24
C ARG A 240 -10.57 4.62 3.29
N PHE A 241 -10.97 3.42 3.75
CA PHE A 241 -10.14 2.23 3.62
C PHE A 241 -9.74 1.97 2.16
N LEU A 242 -10.69 2.11 1.23
CA LEU A 242 -10.43 1.93 -0.19
C LEU A 242 -9.59 3.05 -0.81
N ASP A 243 -9.63 4.29 -0.29
CA ASP A 243 -8.73 5.36 -0.75
C ASP A 243 -7.26 4.98 -0.51
N ASN A 244 -6.94 4.52 0.71
CA ASN A 244 -5.61 4.03 1.08
C ASN A 244 -5.20 2.82 0.23
N THR A 245 -6.12 1.88 0.01
CA THR A 245 -5.90 0.74 -0.90
C THR A 245 -5.58 1.21 -2.32
N TRP A 246 -6.25 2.27 -2.79
CA TRP A 246 -5.99 2.82 -4.13
C TRP A 246 -4.63 3.49 -4.22
N ASN A 247 -4.20 4.23 -3.20
CA ASN A 247 -2.88 4.86 -3.17
C ASN A 247 -1.72 3.84 -3.27
N LEU A 248 -1.91 2.58 -2.85
CA LEU A 248 -0.93 1.50 -2.99
C LEU A 248 -0.78 0.97 -4.42
N ILE A 249 -1.84 1.04 -5.24
CA ILE A 249 -1.84 0.44 -6.58
C ILE A 249 -0.74 1.02 -7.49
N PRO A 250 -0.58 2.35 -7.66
CA PRO A 250 0.44 2.91 -8.55
C PRO A 250 1.87 2.65 -8.06
N GLU A 251 2.10 2.47 -6.76
CA GLU A 251 3.45 2.25 -6.19
C GLU A 251 4.12 0.97 -6.70
N THR A 252 3.35 -0.03 -7.12
CA THR A 252 3.88 -1.29 -7.68
C THR A 252 3.47 -1.54 -9.13
N ASN A 253 2.83 -0.55 -9.76
CA ASN A 253 2.29 -0.61 -11.11
C ASN A 253 2.55 0.71 -11.84
N HIS A 254 3.84 1.01 -12.07
CA HIS A 254 4.34 2.32 -12.54
C HIS A 254 3.76 2.80 -13.87
N HIS A 255 3.22 1.89 -14.70
CA HIS A 255 2.51 2.27 -15.93
C HIS A 255 1.30 3.16 -15.67
N LEU A 256 0.71 3.13 -14.46
CA LEU A 256 -0.44 3.98 -14.09
C LEU A 256 -0.08 5.46 -13.95
N ASN A 257 1.20 5.81 -13.83
CA ASN A 257 1.66 7.21 -13.78
C ASN A 257 1.41 7.97 -15.08
N ASN A 258 1.03 7.29 -16.17
CA ASN A 258 0.57 7.94 -17.39
C ASN A 258 -0.90 7.56 -17.68
N PRO A 259 -1.88 8.33 -17.15
CA PRO A 259 -3.29 7.99 -17.22
C PRO A 259 -3.86 7.87 -18.63
N SER A 260 -3.23 8.52 -19.62
CA SER A 260 -3.68 8.47 -21.02
C SER A 260 -3.11 7.30 -21.80
N ALA A 261 -2.06 6.63 -21.29
CA ALA A 261 -1.30 5.64 -22.03
C ALA A 261 -1.43 4.20 -21.51
N TYR A 262 -1.79 4.00 -20.24
CA TYR A 262 -1.87 2.63 -19.72
C TYR A 262 -2.95 1.81 -20.43
N THR A 263 -2.60 0.56 -20.72
CA THR A 263 -3.47 -0.37 -21.44
C THR A 263 -4.51 -1.01 -20.54
N ILE A 264 -5.58 -1.52 -21.14
CA ILE A 264 -6.61 -2.30 -20.44
C ILE A 264 -5.98 -3.47 -19.69
N GLY A 265 -5.08 -4.22 -20.33
CA GLY A 265 -4.40 -5.36 -19.69
C GLY A 265 -3.46 -4.95 -18.55
N GLN A 266 -2.80 -3.79 -18.65
CA GLN A 266 -1.99 -3.24 -17.57
C GLN A 266 -2.84 -2.84 -16.35
N TYR A 267 -3.97 -2.17 -16.55
CA TYR A 267 -4.89 -1.80 -15.47
C TYR A 267 -5.55 -3.05 -14.86
N ARG A 268 -5.97 -4.01 -15.70
CA ARG A 268 -6.51 -5.31 -15.24
C ARG A 268 -5.48 -6.08 -14.40
N THR A 269 -4.22 -6.14 -14.82
CA THR A 269 -3.14 -6.75 -14.02
C THR A 269 -3.00 -6.09 -12.66
N ALA A 270 -3.03 -4.76 -12.60
CA ALA A 270 -2.91 -4.02 -11.36
C ALA A 270 -4.07 -4.33 -10.39
N LEU A 271 -5.31 -4.32 -10.89
CA LEU A 271 -6.50 -4.70 -10.11
C LEU A 271 -6.45 -6.17 -9.68
N GLN A 272 -6.02 -7.08 -10.55
CA GLN A 272 -5.91 -8.51 -10.28
C GLN A 272 -4.92 -8.80 -9.14
N LYS A 273 -3.76 -8.11 -9.11
CA LYS A 273 -2.79 -8.24 -8.02
C LYS A 273 -3.38 -7.80 -6.68
N MET A 274 -4.02 -6.62 -6.64
CA MET A 274 -4.63 -6.08 -5.42
C MET A 274 -5.79 -6.95 -4.93
N GLU A 275 -6.60 -7.45 -5.85
CA GLU A 275 -7.70 -8.37 -5.56
C GLU A 275 -7.20 -9.72 -5.02
N GLY A 276 -6.12 -10.26 -5.60
CA GLY A 276 -5.43 -11.45 -5.10
C GLY A 276 -4.89 -11.25 -3.68
N PHE A 277 -4.25 -10.12 -3.41
CA PHE A 277 -3.79 -9.73 -2.07
C PHE A 277 -4.95 -9.68 -1.05
N MET A 278 -6.05 -9.00 -1.38
CA MET A 278 -7.22 -8.91 -0.49
C MET A 278 -7.86 -10.28 -0.20
N ASN A 279 -7.87 -11.20 -1.16
CA ASN A 279 -8.38 -12.56 -0.96
C ASN A 279 -7.46 -13.43 -0.12
N PHE A 280 -6.14 -13.22 -0.21
CA PHE A 280 -5.17 -13.92 0.63
C PHE A 280 -5.18 -13.43 2.08
N LEU A 281 -5.40 -12.14 2.30
CA LEU A 281 -5.32 -11.49 3.60
C LEU A 281 -6.36 -12.04 4.59
N LYS A 282 -5.90 -12.46 5.77
CA LYS A 282 -6.79 -12.84 6.89
C LYS A 282 -6.96 -11.63 7.83
N PRO A 283 -8.19 -11.26 8.21
CA PRO A 283 -8.42 -10.13 9.12
C PRO A 283 -7.66 -10.25 10.46
N GLU A 284 -7.47 -11.47 10.94
CA GLU A 284 -6.86 -11.77 12.24
C GLU A 284 -5.35 -11.51 12.29
N VAL A 285 -4.69 -11.36 11.14
CA VAL A 285 -3.24 -11.05 11.07
C VAL A 285 -2.95 -9.58 10.81
N VAL A 286 -3.99 -8.74 10.70
CA VAL A 286 -3.82 -7.30 10.44
C VAL A 286 -3.34 -6.59 11.69
N PHE A 287 -4.06 -6.75 12.81
CA PHE A 287 -3.73 -6.10 14.07
C PHE A 287 -3.03 -7.07 15.03
N HIS A 288 -2.22 -6.51 15.92
CA HIS A 288 -1.44 -7.24 16.90
C HIS A 288 -1.86 -6.92 18.33
N GLN A 289 -1.70 -7.92 19.20
CA GLN A 289 -1.94 -7.82 20.63
C GLN A 289 -0.86 -8.62 21.37
N PHE A 290 -0.42 -8.12 22.52
CA PHE A 290 0.56 -8.78 23.38
C PHE A 290 0.24 -8.51 24.85
N ARG A 291 0.10 -9.59 25.63
CA ARG A 291 -0.13 -9.53 27.09
C ARG A 291 -1.24 -8.53 27.47
N GLY A 292 -2.38 -8.60 26.78
CA GLY A 292 -3.55 -7.75 27.02
C GLY A 292 -3.41 -6.31 26.51
N TYR A 293 -2.40 -6.00 25.69
CA TYR A 293 -2.24 -4.70 25.05
C TYR A 293 -2.30 -4.80 23.51
N PRO A 294 -3.16 -4.01 22.81
CA PRO A 294 -4.23 -3.21 23.40
C PRO A 294 -5.25 -4.10 24.13
N GLU A 295 -6.14 -3.51 24.93
CA GLU A 295 -7.17 -4.29 25.63
C GLU A 295 -8.00 -5.13 24.65
N ASP A 296 -8.47 -6.30 25.09
CA ASP A 296 -9.22 -7.26 24.27
C ASP A 296 -10.37 -6.59 23.51
N SER A 297 -11.12 -5.71 24.18
CA SER A 297 -12.25 -5.00 23.58
C SER A 297 -11.84 -4.08 22.41
N ILE A 298 -10.68 -3.44 22.51
CA ILE A 298 -10.12 -2.57 21.46
C ILE A 298 -9.62 -3.45 20.31
N TYR A 299 -8.88 -4.51 20.64
CA TYR A 299 -8.35 -5.45 19.67
C TYR A 299 -9.47 -6.10 18.83
N GLU A 300 -10.52 -6.61 19.47
CA GLU A 300 -11.67 -7.21 18.82
C GLU A 300 -12.40 -6.23 17.90
N GLN A 301 -12.53 -4.97 18.31
CA GLN A 301 -13.11 -3.91 17.46
C GLN A 301 -12.27 -3.65 16.21
N LEU A 302 -10.94 -3.57 16.35
CA LEU A 302 -10.02 -3.39 15.22
C LEU A 302 -10.14 -4.57 14.22
N VAL A 303 -10.09 -5.80 14.72
CA VAL A 303 -10.22 -7.02 13.90
C VAL A 303 -11.60 -7.09 13.23
N SER A 304 -12.67 -6.76 13.94
CA SER A 304 -14.03 -6.74 13.38
C SER A 304 -14.17 -5.72 12.24
N ARG A 305 -13.61 -4.51 12.41
CA ARG A 305 -13.61 -3.48 11.36
C ARG A 305 -12.75 -3.89 10.17
N ALA A 306 -11.57 -4.47 10.40
CA ALA A 306 -10.75 -5.04 9.33
C ALA A 306 -11.51 -6.10 8.53
N ARG A 307 -12.18 -7.03 9.21
CA ARG A 307 -12.97 -8.09 8.56
C ARG A 307 -14.03 -7.51 7.64
N ARG A 308 -14.77 -6.50 8.10
CA ARG A 308 -15.77 -5.80 7.29
C ARG A 308 -15.13 -5.09 6.09
N ASN A 309 -14.07 -4.30 6.31
CA ASN A 309 -13.42 -3.52 5.27
C ASN A 309 -12.75 -4.42 4.21
N ILE A 310 -12.11 -5.51 4.60
CA ILE A 310 -11.54 -6.51 3.68
C ILE A 310 -12.66 -7.17 2.86
N ALA A 311 -13.81 -7.50 3.47
CA ALA A 311 -14.96 -8.04 2.74
C ALA A 311 -15.49 -7.04 1.69
N VAL A 312 -15.64 -5.76 2.07
CA VAL A 312 -15.99 -4.67 1.13
C VAL A 312 -14.96 -4.58 0.01
N GLY A 313 -13.66 -4.61 0.34
CA GLY A 313 -12.56 -4.55 -0.61
C GLY A 313 -12.61 -5.70 -1.63
N ARG A 314 -12.83 -6.94 -1.17
CA ARG A 314 -12.96 -8.13 -2.04
C ARG A 314 -14.10 -8.00 -3.03
N LEU A 315 -15.30 -7.64 -2.56
CA LEU A 315 -16.47 -7.52 -3.43
C LEU A 315 -16.33 -6.33 -4.40
N TYR A 316 -15.82 -5.18 -3.92
CA TYR A 316 -15.57 -4.00 -4.74
C TYR A 316 -14.53 -4.27 -5.84
N LEU A 317 -13.35 -4.80 -5.49
CA LEU A 317 -12.29 -5.13 -6.44
C LEU A 317 -12.72 -6.24 -7.39
N GLY A 318 -13.40 -7.28 -6.90
CA GLY A 318 -13.93 -8.36 -7.73
C GLY A 318 -14.93 -7.85 -8.78
N SER A 319 -15.78 -6.90 -8.41
CA SER A 319 -16.74 -6.26 -9.32
C SER A 319 -16.03 -5.44 -10.41
N LYS A 320 -15.03 -4.62 -10.02
CA LYS A 320 -14.21 -3.87 -10.99
C LYS A 320 -13.38 -4.81 -11.87
N LEU A 321 -12.89 -5.92 -11.33
CA LEU A 321 -12.07 -6.90 -12.05
C LEU A 321 -12.85 -7.60 -13.15
N PHE A 322 -14.11 -8.01 -12.89
CA PHE A 322 -14.99 -8.50 -13.95
C PHE A 322 -15.22 -7.44 -15.03
N THR A 323 -15.51 -6.20 -14.61
CA THR A 323 -15.79 -5.09 -15.54
C THR A 323 -14.62 -4.86 -16.50
N ILE A 324 -13.38 -4.82 -15.98
CA ILE A 324 -12.20 -4.63 -16.83
C ILE A 324 -11.89 -5.88 -17.67
N ALA A 325 -12.17 -7.09 -17.18
CA ALA A 325 -12.05 -8.32 -17.97
C ALA A 325 -12.96 -8.30 -19.20
N PHE A 326 -14.19 -7.82 -19.01
CA PHE A 326 -15.16 -7.65 -20.08
C PHE A 326 -14.65 -6.67 -21.15
N LEU A 327 -14.09 -5.53 -20.74
CA LEU A 327 -13.47 -4.58 -21.66
C LEU A 327 -12.22 -5.14 -22.33
N GLU A 328 -11.38 -5.90 -21.62
CA GLU A 328 -10.18 -6.53 -22.17
C GLU A 328 -10.57 -7.54 -23.26
N ALA A 329 -11.55 -8.40 -23.00
CA ALA A 329 -12.04 -9.37 -23.97
C ALA A 329 -12.64 -8.70 -25.22
N LEU A 330 -13.39 -7.61 -25.06
CA LEU A 330 -13.85 -6.81 -26.20
C LEU A 330 -12.69 -6.16 -26.96
N SER A 331 -11.70 -5.62 -26.25
CA SER A 331 -10.54 -4.95 -26.85
C SER A 331 -9.76 -5.89 -27.77
N LEU A 332 -9.67 -7.17 -27.43
CA LEU A 332 -8.98 -8.18 -28.23
C LEU A 332 -9.59 -8.41 -29.63
N ARG A 333 -10.85 -8.01 -29.87
CA ARG A 333 -11.45 -7.98 -31.22
C ARG A 333 -10.90 -6.87 -32.09
N PHE A 334 -10.37 -5.81 -31.48
CA PHE A 334 -9.88 -4.61 -32.14
C PHE A 334 -8.34 -4.55 -32.15
N GLY A 335 -7.69 -4.97 -31.07
CA GLY A 335 -6.23 -5.01 -30.96
C GLY A 335 -5.75 -5.52 -29.60
N ARG A 336 -4.48 -5.96 -29.53
CA ARG A 336 -3.90 -6.56 -28.31
C ARG A 336 -3.43 -5.55 -27.27
N VAL A 337 -3.11 -4.32 -27.69
CA VAL A 337 -2.49 -3.29 -26.83
C VAL A 337 -3.31 -2.02 -26.98
N ILE A 338 -4.38 -1.91 -26.20
CA ILE A 338 -5.36 -0.82 -26.29
C ILE A 338 -5.38 -0.04 -24.97
N PRO A 339 -5.15 1.29 -24.99
CA PRO A 339 -5.35 2.16 -23.83
C PRO A 339 -6.78 2.05 -23.28
N VAL A 340 -6.93 2.14 -21.95
CA VAL A 340 -8.28 2.16 -21.34
C VAL A 340 -9.13 3.30 -21.90
N SER A 341 -8.50 4.45 -22.13
CA SER A 341 -9.13 5.65 -22.69
C SER A 341 -9.74 5.43 -24.09
N THR A 342 -9.24 4.44 -24.85
CA THR A 342 -9.80 4.12 -26.16
C THR A 342 -11.23 3.59 -26.06
N LEU A 343 -11.54 2.72 -25.10
CA LEU A 343 -12.90 2.16 -24.94
C LEU A 343 -13.77 2.96 -23.97
N MET A 344 -13.18 3.58 -22.95
CA MET A 344 -13.93 4.25 -21.89
C MET A 344 -14.15 5.75 -22.16
N GLY A 345 -13.33 6.39 -22.99
CA GLY A 345 -13.22 7.85 -23.05
C GLY A 345 -12.00 8.35 -22.27
N GLU A 346 -11.57 9.58 -22.54
CA GLU A 346 -10.44 10.17 -21.82
C GLU A 346 -10.83 10.53 -20.38
N MET A 347 -9.85 10.50 -19.48
CA MET A 347 -10.06 11.01 -18.13
C MET A 347 -10.42 12.50 -18.19
N PRO A 348 -11.45 12.95 -17.45
CA PRO A 348 -11.79 14.37 -17.42
C PRO A 348 -10.62 15.19 -16.88
N SER A 349 -10.31 16.31 -17.52
CA SER A 349 -9.32 17.28 -17.05
C SER A 349 -10.00 18.64 -16.81
N GLU A 350 -9.40 19.51 -15.99
CA GLU A 350 -10.01 20.79 -15.56
C GLU A 350 -10.49 21.67 -16.74
N ASN A 351 -9.89 21.51 -17.93
CA ASN A 351 -10.19 22.32 -19.11
C ASN A 351 -10.80 21.51 -20.27
N PHE A 352 -11.08 20.21 -20.10
CA PHE A 352 -11.55 19.36 -21.20
C PHE A 352 -12.46 18.25 -20.69
N VAL A 353 -13.75 18.37 -21.01
CA VAL A 353 -14.76 17.32 -20.78
C VAL A 353 -14.96 16.57 -22.08
N THR A 354 -14.55 15.30 -22.11
CA THR A 354 -14.77 14.42 -23.26
C THR A 354 -16.03 13.59 -23.10
N VAL A 355 -16.63 13.23 -24.24
CA VAL A 355 -17.65 12.19 -24.28
C VAL A 355 -17.01 10.88 -23.83
N SER A 356 -17.68 10.16 -22.92
CA SER A 356 -17.24 8.87 -22.40
C SER A 356 -18.26 7.77 -22.70
N LEU A 357 -17.85 6.50 -22.57
CA LEU A 357 -18.76 5.35 -22.69
C LEU A 357 -19.95 5.46 -21.74
N VAL A 358 -19.72 6.02 -20.55
CA VAL A 358 -20.72 6.14 -19.48
C VAL A 358 -21.91 6.99 -19.92
N ASN A 359 -21.68 7.99 -20.79
CA ASN A 359 -22.73 8.85 -21.33
C ASN A 359 -23.74 8.11 -22.21
N PHE A 360 -23.43 6.89 -22.64
CA PHE A 360 -24.28 6.07 -23.52
C PHE A 360 -24.93 4.88 -22.81
N LEU A 361 -24.69 4.71 -21.50
CA LEU A 361 -25.34 3.68 -20.71
C LEU A 361 -26.79 4.11 -20.41
N PRO A 362 -27.78 3.21 -20.53
CA PRO A 362 -29.17 3.54 -20.26
C PRO A 362 -29.42 3.57 -18.75
N ASP A 363 -30.44 4.34 -18.37
CA ASP A 363 -31.07 4.19 -17.06
C ASP A 363 -31.79 2.85 -16.97
N LEU A 364 -31.74 2.23 -15.79
CA LEU A 364 -32.34 0.93 -15.53
C LEU A 364 -33.61 1.11 -14.70
N GLU A 365 -34.74 0.62 -15.22
CA GLU A 365 -36.04 0.69 -14.53
C GLU A 365 -36.13 -0.28 -13.34
N ASN A 366 -35.58 -1.50 -13.49
CA ASN A 366 -35.57 -2.54 -12.46
C ASN A 366 -34.15 -2.78 -11.95
N ASN A 367 -33.73 -1.98 -10.97
CA ASN A 367 -32.40 -2.10 -10.39
C ASN A 367 -32.32 -3.24 -9.38
N TYR A 368 -31.22 -4.01 -9.44
CA TYR A 368 -30.82 -4.92 -8.38
C TYR A 368 -30.91 -4.25 -7.00
N GLN A 369 -31.53 -4.94 -6.06
CA GLN A 369 -31.59 -4.52 -4.66
C GLN A 369 -30.55 -5.32 -3.86
N PRO A 370 -29.62 -4.66 -3.15
CA PRO A 370 -28.66 -5.32 -2.27
C PRO A 370 -29.34 -6.26 -1.28
N GLN A 371 -28.77 -7.45 -1.09
CA GLN A 371 -29.31 -8.48 -0.19
C GLN A 371 -28.89 -8.28 1.27
N ASP A 372 -27.77 -7.59 1.50
CA ASP A 372 -27.21 -7.34 2.81
C ASP A 372 -26.48 -5.99 2.91
N GLU A 373 -25.92 -5.71 4.10
CA GLU A 373 -25.16 -4.48 4.38
C GLU A 373 -23.87 -4.38 3.55
N LEU A 374 -23.21 -5.51 3.28
CA LEU A 374 -21.96 -5.55 2.52
C LEU A 374 -22.22 -5.10 1.08
N GLU A 375 -23.20 -5.70 0.42
CA GLU A 375 -23.61 -5.34 -0.94
C GLU A 375 -24.12 -3.90 -1.00
N SER A 376 -24.91 -3.48 -0.01
CA SER A 376 -25.41 -2.10 0.06
C SER A 376 -24.25 -1.11 0.15
N THR A 377 -23.25 -1.41 0.97
CA THR A 377 -22.05 -0.59 1.13
C THR A 377 -21.26 -0.53 -0.19
N VAL A 378 -21.01 -1.68 -0.82
CA VAL A 378 -20.24 -1.75 -2.07
C VAL A 378 -20.96 -1.05 -3.21
N LEU A 379 -22.28 -1.21 -3.35
CA LEU A 379 -23.06 -0.54 -4.39
C LEU A 379 -22.98 0.99 -4.22
N VAL A 380 -23.12 1.50 -3.00
CA VAL A 380 -22.98 2.94 -2.72
C VAL A 380 -21.59 3.46 -3.09
N ILE A 381 -20.53 2.70 -2.79
CA ILE A 381 -19.16 3.10 -3.14
C ILE A 381 -18.94 3.05 -4.66
N LEU A 382 -19.47 2.05 -5.37
CA LEU A 382 -19.39 2.00 -6.83
C LEU A 382 -20.10 3.20 -7.48
N GLU A 383 -21.25 3.61 -6.94
CA GLU A 383 -22.05 4.73 -7.44
C GLU A 383 -21.45 6.11 -7.14
N LYS A 384 -21.21 6.38 -5.86
CA LYS A 384 -20.81 7.70 -5.36
C LYS A 384 -19.30 7.91 -5.38
N GLY A 385 -18.56 6.80 -5.36
CA GLY A 385 -17.11 6.76 -5.36
C GLY A 385 -16.48 6.71 -3.99
N ARG A 386 -15.15 6.51 -4.01
CA ARG A 386 -14.29 6.66 -2.83
C ARG A 386 -14.22 8.13 -2.37
N THR A 387 -13.62 8.41 -1.22
CA THR A 387 -13.64 9.78 -0.66
C THR A 387 -12.61 10.70 -1.30
N GLN A 388 -11.52 10.14 -1.84
CA GLN A 388 -10.47 10.87 -2.52
C GLN A 388 -10.47 10.62 -4.03
N HIS A 389 -9.86 11.56 -4.75
CA HIS A 389 -9.59 11.42 -6.18
C HIS A 389 -8.22 10.77 -6.37
N SER A 390 -8.13 9.79 -7.27
CA SER A 390 -6.86 9.25 -7.75
C SER A 390 -6.56 9.88 -9.12
N TYR A 391 -5.33 10.31 -9.38
CA TYR A 391 -5.03 10.99 -10.65
C TYR A 391 -5.14 10.05 -11.88
N TYR A 392 -5.07 8.72 -11.68
CA TYR A 392 -5.09 7.71 -12.73
C TYR A 392 -6.44 6.97 -12.89
N ASP A 393 -7.42 7.22 -12.02
CA ASP A 393 -8.72 6.51 -11.98
C ASP A 393 -9.83 7.46 -11.50
N ILE A 394 -11.05 7.34 -12.04
CA ILE A 394 -12.20 8.06 -11.51
C ILE A 394 -12.62 7.45 -10.16
N LYS A 395 -13.10 8.28 -9.23
CA LYS A 395 -13.42 7.84 -7.86
C LYS A 395 -14.60 6.87 -7.78
N ASN A 396 -15.59 7.02 -8.68
CA ASN A 396 -16.71 6.11 -8.84
C ASN A 396 -16.47 5.13 -9.99
N SER A 397 -17.29 4.10 -10.09
CA SER A 397 -17.13 3.02 -11.08
C SER A 397 -18.41 2.83 -11.90
N PRO A 398 -18.83 3.82 -12.70
CA PRO A 398 -20.15 3.86 -13.33
C PRO A 398 -20.47 2.65 -14.22
N LEU A 399 -19.50 2.14 -15.00
CA LEU A 399 -19.72 0.94 -15.79
C LEU A 399 -19.93 -0.30 -14.90
N THR A 400 -19.14 -0.43 -13.84
CA THR A 400 -19.31 -1.50 -12.85
C THR A 400 -20.65 -1.38 -12.12
N THR A 401 -21.07 -0.17 -11.75
CA THR A 401 -22.38 0.13 -11.17
C THR A 401 -23.51 -0.35 -12.08
N TYR A 402 -23.45 0.01 -13.36
CA TYR A 402 -24.43 -0.43 -14.36
C TYR A 402 -24.50 -1.96 -14.43
N MET A 403 -23.35 -2.63 -14.52
CA MET A 403 -23.28 -4.08 -14.58
C MET A 403 -23.85 -4.74 -13.32
N VAL A 404 -23.50 -4.25 -12.12
CA VAL A 404 -24.05 -4.74 -10.85
C VAL A 404 -25.55 -4.53 -10.78
N LYS A 405 -26.06 -3.36 -11.17
CA LYS A 405 -27.50 -3.07 -11.16
C LYS A 405 -28.30 -3.98 -12.10
N GLN A 406 -27.69 -4.40 -13.21
CA GLN A 406 -28.31 -5.24 -14.21
C GLN A 406 -28.34 -6.73 -13.80
N MET A 407 -27.29 -7.26 -13.18
CA MET A 407 -27.16 -8.71 -12.93
C MET A 407 -27.02 -9.12 -11.45
N GLY A 408 -26.78 -8.19 -10.55
CA GLY A 408 -26.55 -8.45 -9.12
C GLY A 408 -25.13 -8.97 -8.79
N PHE A 409 -24.78 -8.92 -7.51
CA PHE A 409 -23.43 -9.26 -7.05
C PHE A 409 -23.10 -10.76 -7.17
N ALA A 410 -24.07 -11.65 -6.95
CA ALA A 410 -23.88 -13.09 -7.09
C ALA A 410 -23.39 -13.46 -8.50
N GLU A 411 -24.02 -12.90 -9.54
CA GLU A 411 -23.60 -13.14 -10.92
C GLU A 411 -22.30 -12.42 -11.26
N ILE A 412 -22.06 -11.21 -10.73
CA ILE A 412 -20.75 -10.54 -10.86
C ILE A 412 -19.61 -11.42 -10.33
N GLN A 413 -19.79 -12.06 -9.18
CA GLN A 413 -18.80 -12.96 -8.60
C GLN A 413 -18.58 -14.22 -9.45
N ASN A 414 -19.67 -14.80 -9.97
CA ASN A 414 -19.59 -15.91 -10.93
C ASN A 414 -18.77 -15.52 -12.17
N GLN A 415 -19.08 -14.38 -12.76
CA GLN A 415 -18.37 -13.86 -13.93
C GLN A 415 -16.94 -13.46 -13.62
N ARG A 416 -16.62 -12.96 -12.42
CA ARG A 416 -15.24 -12.74 -11.97
C ARG A 416 -14.46 -14.05 -11.93
N ASN A 417 -15.06 -15.16 -11.51
CA ASN A 417 -14.39 -16.48 -11.55
C ASN A 417 -14.14 -16.95 -12.98
N ARG A 418 -15.07 -16.69 -13.91
CA ARG A 418 -14.84 -16.91 -15.35
C ARG A 418 -13.73 -16.00 -15.89
N ALA A 419 -13.64 -14.76 -15.43
CA ALA A 419 -12.57 -13.83 -15.81
C ALA A 419 -11.19 -14.36 -15.39
N GLN A 420 -11.07 -15.03 -14.25
CA GLN A 420 -9.81 -15.69 -13.87
C GLN A 420 -9.38 -16.76 -14.87
N LYS A 421 -10.31 -17.61 -15.32
CA LYS A 421 -10.04 -18.61 -16.36
C LYS A 421 -9.60 -17.96 -17.67
N PHE A 422 -10.22 -16.84 -18.03
CA PHE A 422 -9.81 -16.04 -19.17
C PHE A 422 -8.38 -15.51 -19.01
N PHE A 423 -8.03 -14.94 -17.86
CA PHE A 423 -6.66 -14.44 -17.60
C PHE A 423 -5.60 -15.55 -17.60
N GLN A 424 -6.00 -16.77 -17.25
CA GLN A 424 -5.16 -17.98 -17.28
C GLN A 424 -5.09 -18.63 -18.66
N ASN A 425 -5.78 -18.06 -19.67
CA ASN A 425 -5.93 -18.60 -21.03
C ASN A 425 -6.59 -20.00 -21.07
N GLU A 426 -7.35 -20.37 -20.04
CA GLU A 426 -8.14 -21.62 -20.02
C GLU A 426 -9.37 -21.52 -20.92
N ILE A 427 -9.93 -20.32 -21.05
CA ILE A 427 -11.02 -20.01 -21.99
C ILE A 427 -10.61 -18.83 -22.87
N SER A 428 -11.08 -18.82 -24.12
CA SER A 428 -10.81 -17.72 -25.06
C SER A 428 -11.60 -16.46 -24.68
N SER A 429 -11.20 -15.30 -25.23
CA SER A 429 -11.96 -14.05 -25.07
C SER A 429 -13.39 -14.17 -25.62
N GLU A 430 -13.58 -14.88 -26.74
CA GLU A 430 -14.90 -15.10 -27.34
C GLU A 430 -15.78 -16.02 -26.48
N GLU A 431 -15.20 -17.08 -25.91
CA GLU A 431 -15.90 -17.96 -24.97
C GLU A 431 -16.28 -17.21 -23.68
N PHE A 432 -15.37 -16.38 -23.14
CA PHE A 432 -15.66 -15.53 -22.00
C PHE A 432 -16.86 -14.60 -22.29
N LEU A 433 -16.83 -13.86 -23.41
CA LEU A 433 -17.92 -12.98 -23.85
C LEU A 433 -19.22 -13.71 -24.19
N ALA A 434 -19.15 -14.96 -24.66
CA ALA A 434 -20.32 -15.76 -24.99
C ALA A 434 -21.14 -16.12 -23.75
N GLY A 435 -20.49 -16.35 -22.62
CA GLY A 435 -21.15 -16.62 -21.34
C GLY A 435 -21.47 -15.37 -20.49
N CYS A 436 -21.22 -14.16 -20.99
CA CYS A 436 -21.66 -12.93 -20.34
C CYS A 436 -23.13 -12.63 -20.68
N ASP A 437 -23.81 -11.87 -19.83
CA ASP A 437 -25.18 -11.41 -20.06
C ASP A 437 -25.33 -10.75 -21.46
N PRO A 438 -26.24 -11.24 -22.32
CA PRO A 438 -26.41 -10.72 -23.67
C PRO A 438 -26.81 -9.24 -23.73
N GLN A 439 -27.61 -8.77 -22.77
CA GLN A 439 -28.07 -7.38 -22.70
C GLN A 439 -26.90 -6.46 -22.36
N ILE A 440 -26.08 -6.82 -21.37
CA ILE A 440 -24.86 -6.05 -21.03
C ILE A 440 -23.92 -6.02 -22.23
N LYS A 441 -23.70 -7.16 -22.86
CA LYS A 441 -22.82 -7.24 -24.03
C LYS A 441 -23.29 -6.31 -25.15
N LYS A 442 -24.59 -6.33 -25.45
CA LYS A 442 -25.20 -5.45 -26.44
C LYS A 442 -25.03 -3.98 -26.05
N THR A 443 -25.50 -3.59 -24.86
CA THR A 443 -25.50 -2.19 -24.40
C THR A 443 -24.10 -1.60 -24.34
N VAL A 444 -23.12 -2.32 -23.78
CA VAL A 444 -21.74 -1.82 -23.68
C VAL A 444 -21.08 -1.74 -25.07
N THR A 445 -21.30 -2.72 -25.94
CA THR A 445 -20.77 -2.68 -27.32
C THR A 445 -21.36 -1.52 -28.10
N GLU A 446 -22.67 -1.30 -28.03
CA GLU A 446 -23.34 -0.17 -28.69
C GLU A 446 -22.85 1.19 -28.14
N GLY A 447 -22.61 1.28 -26.83
CA GLY A 447 -22.02 2.48 -26.22
C GLY A 447 -20.61 2.77 -26.72
N ILE A 448 -19.76 1.74 -26.87
CA ILE A 448 -18.41 1.87 -27.43
C ILE A 448 -18.47 2.32 -28.90
N VAL A 449 -19.39 1.75 -29.69
CA VAL A 449 -19.58 2.15 -31.09
C VAL A 449 -19.99 3.62 -31.19
N LYS A 450 -20.96 4.06 -30.38
CA LYS A 450 -21.37 5.48 -30.31
C LYS A 450 -20.21 6.39 -29.93
N LEU A 451 -19.37 5.97 -28.97
CA LEU A 451 -18.16 6.72 -28.60
C LEU A 451 -17.21 6.86 -29.80
N PHE A 452 -16.97 5.80 -30.56
CA PHE A 452 -16.16 5.89 -31.78
C PHE A 452 -16.79 6.78 -32.85
N ASP A 453 -18.11 6.74 -33.02
CA ASP A 453 -18.82 7.60 -33.96
C ASP A 453 -18.69 9.09 -33.58
N THR A 454 -18.72 9.43 -32.29
CA THR A 454 -18.47 10.82 -31.85
C THR A 454 -17.06 11.29 -32.18
N ARG A 455 -16.05 10.43 -31.99
CA ARG A 455 -14.66 10.74 -32.38
C ARG A 455 -14.51 10.87 -33.89
N LYS A 456 -15.14 9.99 -34.66
CA LYS A 456 -15.19 10.07 -36.12
C LYS A 456 -15.82 11.40 -36.57
N ALA A 457 -16.94 11.81 -35.98
CA ALA A 457 -17.59 13.08 -36.29
C ALA A 457 -16.67 14.28 -36.00
N ALA A 458 -15.93 14.26 -34.88
CA ALA A 458 -14.96 15.31 -34.54
C ALA A 458 -13.83 15.45 -35.57
N PHE A 459 -13.34 14.34 -36.15
CA PHE A 459 -12.36 14.38 -37.25
C PHE A 459 -12.94 14.91 -38.56
N LEU A 460 -14.23 14.70 -38.79
CA LEU A 460 -14.92 15.15 -40.00
C LEU A 460 -15.39 16.60 -39.92
N GLY A 461 -15.15 17.29 -38.80
CA GLY A 461 -15.33 18.73 -38.65
C GLY A 461 -16.63 19.19 -37.97
N GLY A 462 -17.54 18.28 -37.61
CA GLY A 462 -18.82 18.64 -36.98
C GLY A 462 -19.80 19.34 -37.92
#